data_AF-A0A6L8T0I3-F1
#
_entry.id   AF-A0A6L8T0I3-F1
#
_cell.length_a   1.000
_cell.length_b   1.000
_cell.length_c   1.000
_cell.angle_alpha   90.00
_cell.angle_beta   90.00
_cell.angle_gamma   90.00
#
_symmetry.space_group_name_H-M   'P 1'
#
loop_
_entity.id
_entity.type
_entity.pdbx_description
1 polymer ?
#
loop_
_entity_poly.entity_id
_entity_poly.type
_entity_poly.pdbx_seq_one_letter_code
_entity_poly.pdbx_strand_id
1 'polypeptide(L)'
;MISKKKISIVTILLAAFLLLASSTVVQAAVNPLAKMPRKDSGVANTAITGKGWNFMTPEYSSKVKIQVKSYNPKVATIKGHTAQNSSNKKYYAGYEIFCVSPGTAKLKVIVTVNSKSYTKICNYTVYKWENPFKTLKIGSKNYLPKFNKSGYYVSQKDISGQVFSFKINPNYTFVGASCLKNNPFSSVQLKPGNNVLPKNAYSVSVRVESKKNGHFYTINIHIPQNSPY
;
A
#
# COMPACT_ATOMS: atom_id res chain seq x y z
N MET A 1 -16.26 -64.42 41.86
CA MET A 1 -15.30 -64.56 40.73
C MET A 1 -15.51 -63.40 39.76
N ILE A 2 -14.58 -62.44 39.69
CA ILE A 2 -14.66 -61.32 38.75
C ILE A 2 -14.09 -61.80 37.41
N SER A 3 -14.94 -61.94 36.39
CA SER A 3 -14.52 -62.32 35.05
C SER A 3 -13.70 -61.19 34.40
N LYS A 4 -12.40 -61.42 34.18
CA LYS A 4 -11.57 -60.53 33.36
C LYS A 4 -12.04 -60.64 31.91
N LYS A 5 -12.80 -59.65 31.42
CA LYS A 5 -13.17 -59.54 30.01
C LYS A 5 -11.90 -59.55 29.15
N LYS A 6 -11.73 -60.58 28.31
CA LYS A 6 -10.68 -60.63 27.29
C LYS A 6 -11.05 -59.63 26.19
N ILE A 7 -10.33 -58.52 26.13
CA ILE A 7 -10.47 -57.55 25.04
C ILE A 7 -9.85 -58.19 23.79
N SER A 8 -10.65 -58.32 22.73
CA SER A 8 -10.20 -58.91 21.46
C SER A 8 -9.22 -57.97 20.77
N ILE A 9 -8.22 -58.54 20.09
CA ILE A 9 -7.28 -57.80 19.22
C ILE A 9 -8.04 -56.93 18.21
N VAL A 10 -9.19 -57.40 17.74
CA VAL A 10 -10.08 -56.66 16.82
C VAL A 10 -10.59 -55.38 17.48
N THR A 11 -10.92 -55.40 18.77
CA THR A 11 -11.40 -54.23 19.51
C THR A 11 -10.29 -53.19 19.70
N ILE A 12 -9.05 -53.64 19.90
CA ILE A 12 -7.87 -52.76 20.02
C ILE A 12 -7.56 -52.11 18.67
N LEU A 13 -7.61 -52.89 17.58
CA LEU A 13 -7.42 -52.39 16.21
C LEU A 13 -8.51 -51.37 15.82
N LEU A 14 -9.77 -51.62 16.17
CA LEU A 14 -10.87 -50.70 15.88
C LEU A 14 -10.71 -49.37 16.64
N ALA A 15 -10.28 -49.43 17.91
CA ALA A 15 -10.00 -48.24 18.71
C ALA A 15 -8.81 -47.44 18.16
N ALA A 16 -7.73 -48.12 17.72
CA ALA A 16 -6.60 -47.48 17.08
C ALA A 16 -6.98 -46.84 15.73
N PHE A 17 -7.84 -47.48 14.95
CA PHE A 17 -8.33 -46.95 13.67
C PHE A 17 -9.23 -45.72 13.86
N LEU A 18 -10.07 -45.69 14.90
CA LEU A 18 -10.87 -44.53 15.28
C LEU A 18 -9.99 -43.37 15.80
N LEU A 19 -8.90 -43.66 16.52
CA LEU A 19 -7.89 -42.66 16.92
C LEU A 19 -7.13 -42.09 15.71
N LEU A 20 -6.81 -42.91 14.71
CA LEU A 20 -6.18 -42.46 13.47
C LEU A 20 -7.16 -41.69 12.58
N ALA A 21 -8.44 -42.07 12.53
CA ALA A 21 -9.48 -41.35 11.78
C ALA A 21 -9.89 -40.02 12.44
N SER A 22 -9.73 -39.89 13.75
CA SER A 22 -9.88 -38.63 14.48
C SER A 22 -8.62 -37.76 14.46
N SER A 23 -7.50 -38.28 13.94
CA SER A 23 -6.37 -37.43 13.54
C SER A 23 -6.80 -36.62 12.33
N THR A 24 -7.35 -35.44 12.58
CA THR A 24 -7.58 -34.47 11.52
C THR A 24 -6.23 -34.24 10.85
N VAL A 25 -6.07 -34.69 9.62
CA VAL A 25 -4.95 -34.28 8.78
C VAL A 25 -5.06 -32.77 8.71
N VAL A 26 -4.25 -32.05 9.49
CA VAL A 26 -4.24 -30.60 9.47
C VAL A 26 -3.67 -30.26 8.11
N GLN A 27 -4.54 -30.07 7.12
CA GLN A 27 -4.17 -29.63 5.79
C GLN A 27 -3.26 -28.43 5.99
N ALA A 28 -1.98 -28.57 5.62
CA ALA A 28 -0.99 -27.55 5.86
C ALA A 28 -1.50 -26.26 5.21
N ALA A 29 -1.81 -25.24 6.02
CA ALA A 29 -2.27 -23.97 5.50
C ALA A 29 -1.24 -23.46 4.50
N VAL A 30 -1.68 -23.10 3.29
CA VAL A 30 -0.83 -22.52 2.26
C VAL A 30 0.01 -21.41 2.89
N ASN A 31 1.33 -21.44 2.70
CA ASN A 31 2.24 -20.49 3.34
C ASN A 31 1.76 -19.05 3.09
N PRO A 32 1.31 -18.31 4.13
CA PRO A 32 0.71 -16.99 4.00
C PRO A 32 1.67 -15.95 3.45
N LEU A 33 2.99 -16.20 3.51
CA LEU A 33 4.03 -15.29 3.07
C LEU A 33 4.72 -15.75 1.78
N ALA A 34 4.16 -16.74 1.06
CA ALA A 34 4.76 -17.25 -0.17
C ALA A 34 5.02 -16.12 -1.18
N LYS A 35 4.01 -15.27 -1.42
CA LYS A 35 4.06 -14.15 -2.38
C LYS A 35 4.65 -12.85 -1.82
N MET A 36 4.98 -12.78 -0.53
CA MET A 36 5.58 -11.57 0.04
C MET A 36 6.96 -11.34 -0.60
N PRO A 37 7.28 -10.13 -1.08
CA PRO A 37 8.58 -9.87 -1.71
C PRO A 37 9.74 -9.97 -0.71
N ARG A 38 10.91 -10.40 -1.19
CA ARG A 38 12.18 -10.37 -0.41
C ARG A 38 12.91 -9.03 -0.53
N LYS A 39 12.63 -8.29 -1.59
CA LYS A 39 13.13 -6.94 -1.87
C LYS A 39 11.97 -6.11 -2.36
N ASP A 40 11.80 -4.93 -1.80
CA ASP A 40 10.75 -3.99 -2.20
C ASP A 40 11.25 -2.56 -1.91
N SER A 41 10.52 -1.56 -2.37
CA SER A 41 10.94 -0.17 -2.20
C SER A 41 9.78 0.82 -2.25
N GLY A 42 10.08 2.07 -1.92
CA GLY A 42 9.11 3.17 -1.98
C GLY A 42 9.81 4.52 -1.97
N VAL A 43 9.02 5.58 -2.02
CA VAL A 43 9.51 6.97 -2.05
C VAL A 43 8.96 7.72 -0.85
N ALA A 44 9.83 8.41 -0.10
CA ALA A 44 9.41 9.30 0.97
C ALA A 44 8.72 10.56 0.40
N ASN A 45 7.80 11.16 1.16
CA ASN A 45 7.14 12.45 0.86
C ASN A 45 6.36 12.54 -0.47
N THR A 46 6.07 11.41 -1.13
CA THR A 46 5.13 11.39 -2.27
C THR A 46 3.72 11.78 -1.78
N ALA A 47 2.93 12.48 -2.61
CA ALA A 47 1.54 12.75 -2.24
C ALA A 47 0.78 11.43 -2.12
N ILE A 48 0.36 11.09 -0.90
CA ILE A 48 -0.32 9.83 -0.61
C ILE A 48 -1.79 9.98 -0.99
N THR A 49 -2.22 9.34 -2.06
CA THR A 49 -3.63 9.02 -2.30
C THR A 49 -3.86 7.57 -1.92
N GLY A 50 -4.46 7.34 -0.74
CA GLY A 50 -4.97 6.05 -0.29
C GLY A 50 -4.03 4.86 -0.50
N LYS A 51 -3.00 4.71 0.36
CA LYS A 51 -2.21 3.49 0.34
C LYS A 51 -3.05 2.35 0.94
N GLY A 52 -3.41 1.40 0.08
CA GLY A 52 -3.86 0.09 0.53
C GLY A 52 -2.71 -0.69 1.18
N TRP A 53 -2.97 -1.93 1.60
CA TRP A 53 -1.93 -2.77 2.18
C TRP A 53 -0.87 -3.10 1.12
N ASN A 54 0.42 -2.95 1.46
CA ASN A 54 1.54 -3.31 0.58
C ASN A 54 1.58 -4.80 0.26
N PHE A 55 1.06 -5.62 1.16
CA PHE A 55 0.92 -7.05 0.98
C PHE A 55 -0.28 -7.55 1.78
N MET A 56 -0.97 -8.53 1.21
CA MET A 56 -2.08 -9.25 1.85
C MET A 56 -1.81 -10.75 1.73
N THR A 57 -2.06 -11.49 2.81
CA THR A 57 -2.08 -12.95 2.76
C THR A 57 -3.28 -13.43 1.94
N PRO A 58 -3.29 -14.70 1.50
CA PRO A 58 -4.54 -15.36 1.13
C PRO A 58 -5.58 -15.31 2.27
N GLU A 59 -6.81 -15.66 1.93
CA GLU A 59 -7.89 -15.83 2.90
C GLU A 59 -7.89 -17.22 3.53
N TYR A 60 -8.17 -17.29 4.82
CA TYR A 60 -8.18 -18.52 5.62
C TYR A 60 -9.49 -18.65 6.39
N SER A 61 -9.98 -19.87 6.56
CA SER A 61 -11.19 -20.13 7.37
C SER A 61 -10.95 -19.88 8.86
N SER A 62 -9.69 -19.89 9.32
CA SER A 62 -9.31 -19.66 10.71
C SER A 62 -8.71 -18.27 10.91
N LYS A 63 -8.77 -17.77 12.15
CA LYS A 63 -8.21 -16.47 12.53
C LYS A 63 -6.71 -16.41 12.21
N VAL A 64 -6.31 -15.34 11.54
CA VAL A 64 -4.92 -15.03 11.23
C VAL A 64 -4.39 -14.01 12.22
N LYS A 65 -3.16 -14.19 12.71
CA LYS A 65 -2.44 -13.17 13.48
C LYS A 65 -1.24 -12.68 12.69
N ILE A 66 -0.90 -11.40 12.83
CA ILE A 66 0.31 -10.83 12.24
C ILE A 66 1.12 -10.07 13.28
N GLN A 67 2.43 -10.21 13.22
CA GLN A 67 3.39 -9.39 13.94
C GLN A 67 4.39 -8.82 12.94
N VAL A 68 4.72 -7.54 13.09
CA VAL A 68 5.63 -6.84 12.19
C VAL A 68 6.71 -6.12 12.98
N LYS A 69 7.90 -6.01 12.40
CA LYS A 69 9.02 -5.26 12.98
C LYS A 69 9.83 -4.60 11.87
N SER A 70 10.10 -3.31 12.03
CA SER A 70 11.17 -2.65 11.30
C SER A 70 12.44 -2.67 12.13
N TYR A 71 13.55 -3.08 11.52
CA TYR A 71 14.88 -2.97 12.13
C TYR A 71 15.50 -1.58 11.97
N ASN A 72 14.88 -0.70 11.17
CA ASN A 72 15.30 0.70 11.04
C ASN A 72 14.07 1.61 10.85
N PRO A 73 13.34 1.94 11.93
CA PRO A 73 12.12 2.74 11.84
C PRO A 73 12.36 4.19 11.41
N LYS A 74 13.60 4.70 11.49
CA LYS A 74 13.96 6.02 10.96
C LYS A 74 13.86 6.08 9.44
N VAL A 75 14.05 4.95 8.75
CA VAL A 75 13.92 4.83 7.29
C VAL A 75 12.50 4.42 6.88
N ALA A 76 11.97 3.36 7.49
CA ALA A 76 10.63 2.86 7.17
C ALA A 76 9.97 2.24 8.41
N THR A 77 8.71 2.60 8.65
CA THR A 77 7.86 1.94 9.66
C THR A 77 6.90 0.98 8.97
N ILE A 78 6.41 0.01 9.73
CA ILE A 78 5.52 -1.04 9.24
C ILE A 78 4.39 -1.25 10.24
N LYS A 79 3.16 -1.35 9.76
CA LYS A 79 1.97 -1.64 10.56
C LYS A 79 1.30 -2.90 10.06
N GLY A 80 1.03 -3.84 10.97
CA GLY A 80 0.32 -5.07 10.68
C GLY A 80 -1.18 -4.90 10.88
N HIS A 81 -1.95 -5.56 10.04
CA HIS A 81 -3.41 -5.54 10.05
C HIS A 81 -3.98 -6.95 9.91
N THR A 82 -5.12 -7.17 10.55
CA THR A 82 -5.94 -8.37 10.40
C THR A 82 -7.35 -7.94 10.07
N ALA A 83 -8.01 -8.65 9.16
CA ALA A 83 -9.38 -8.37 8.81
C ALA A 83 -10.13 -9.68 8.51
N GLN A 84 -11.45 -9.56 8.45
CA GLN A 84 -12.34 -10.62 8.00
C GLN A 84 -13.10 -10.11 6.78
N ASN A 85 -13.19 -10.93 5.75
CA ASN A 85 -14.02 -10.65 4.60
C ASN A 85 -15.50 -10.82 5.01
N SER A 86 -16.27 -9.74 4.90
CA SER A 86 -17.67 -9.71 5.34
C SER A 86 -18.56 -10.71 4.61
N SER A 87 -18.25 -11.03 3.35
CA SER A 87 -19.07 -11.86 2.46
C SER A 87 -18.88 -13.35 2.73
N ASN A 88 -17.64 -13.82 2.91
CA ASN A 88 -17.35 -15.25 3.07
C ASN A 88 -16.85 -15.63 4.49
N LYS A 89 -16.79 -14.65 5.40
CA LYS A 89 -16.34 -14.79 6.79
C LYS A 89 -14.92 -15.35 6.94
N LYS A 90 -14.10 -15.35 5.88
CA LYS A 90 -12.70 -15.76 5.95
C LYS A 90 -11.82 -14.62 6.47
N TYR A 91 -10.72 -14.99 7.11
CA TYR A 91 -9.76 -14.08 7.72
C TYR A 91 -8.52 -13.93 6.84
N TYR A 92 -7.94 -12.75 6.86
CA TYR A 92 -6.68 -12.46 6.20
C TYR A 92 -5.91 -11.43 7.01
N ALA A 93 -4.61 -11.33 6.73
CA ALA A 93 -3.75 -10.34 7.33
C ALA A 93 -2.90 -9.66 6.26
N GLY A 94 -2.28 -8.56 6.63
CA GLY A 94 -1.35 -7.87 5.75
C GLY A 94 -0.69 -6.73 6.47
N TYR A 95 0.09 -5.94 5.73
CA TYR A 95 0.82 -4.84 6.32
C TYR A 95 0.86 -3.64 5.39
N GLU A 96 1.03 -2.47 6.00
CA GLU A 96 1.33 -1.21 5.33
C GLU A 96 2.72 -0.74 5.74
N ILE A 97 3.48 -0.21 4.77
CA ILE A 97 4.82 0.35 4.95
C ILE A 97 4.74 1.87 4.74
N PHE A 98 5.24 2.61 5.72
CA PHE A 98 5.36 4.05 5.65
C PHE A 98 6.83 4.42 5.45
N CYS A 99 7.12 5.11 4.34
CA CYS A 99 8.45 5.63 4.03
C CYS A 99 8.70 6.90 4.85
N VAL A 100 9.73 6.90 5.70
CA VAL A 100 10.06 8.00 6.60
C VAL A 100 11.20 8.84 6.04
N SER A 101 12.34 8.21 5.76
CA SER A 101 13.51 8.88 5.20
C SER A 101 14.24 7.99 4.19
N PRO A 102 15.07 8.57 3.30
CA PRO A 102 15.87 7.79 2.36
C PRO A 102 16.82 6.84 3.09
N GLY A 103 17.02 5.64 2.54
CA GLY A 103 17.92 4.62 3.11
C GLY A 103 17.37 3.21 2.95
N THR A 104 17.90 2.27 3.72
CA THR A 104 17.45 0.87 3.71
C THR A 104 17.01 0.41 5.10
N ALA A 105 16.02 -0.48 5.13
CA ALA A 105 15.51 -1.12 6.33
C ALA A 105 15.24 -2.60 6.07
N LYS A 106 15.44 -3.45 7.07
CA LYS A 106 14.90 -4.82 7.07
C LYS A 106 13.53 -4.78 7.74
N LEU A 107 12.53 -5.39 7.10
CA LEU A 107 11.18 -5.50 7.63
C LEU A 107 10.87 -6.99 7.84
N LYS A 108 10.66 -7.38 9.10
CA LYS A 108 10.26 -8.75 9.46
C LYS A 108 8.76 -8.81 9.62
N VAL A 109 8.17 -9.84 9.01
CA VAL A 109 6.75 -10.16 9.11
C VAL A 109 6.62 -11.59 9.59
N ILE A 110 5.81 -11.79 10.61
CA ILE A 110 5.43 -13.10 11.13
C ILE A 110 3.92 -13.23 11.00
N VAL A 111 3.44 -14.28 10.34
CA VAL A 111 2.02 -14.60 10.24
C VAL A 111 1.76 -15.95 10.86
N THR A 112 0.76 -16.02 11.75
CA THR A 112 0.34 -17.26 12.39
C THR A 112 -1.04 -17.67 11.88
N VAL A 113 -1.16 -18.90 11.37
CA VAL A 113 -2.40 -19.53 10.91
C VAL A 113 -2.43 -20.96 11.45
N ASN A 114 -3.55 -21.40 12.03
CA ASN A 114 -3.70 -22.75 12.61
C ASN A 114 -2.54 -23.12 13.55
N SER A 115 -2.17 -22.21 14.45
CA SER A 115 -1.05 -22.36 15.39
C SER A 115 0.34 -22.51 14.78
N LYS A 116 0.48 -22.45 13.45
CA LYS A 116 1.76 -22.46 12.74
C LYS A 116 2.16 -21.04 12.35
N SER A 117 3.41 -20.68 12.67
CA SER A 117 3.96 -19.36 12.37
C SER A 117 4.91 -19.40 11.19
N TYR A 118 4.78 -18.42 10.30
CA TYR A 118 5.59 -18.24 9.10
C TYR A 118 6.29 -16.89 9.21
N THR A 119 7.60 -16.88 8.99
CA THR A 119 8.41 -15.66 9.08
C THR A 119 9.03 -15.35 7.73
N LYS A 120 9.02 -14.07 7.33
CA LYS A 120 9.76 -13.59 6.17
C LYS A 120 10.35 -12.21 6.45
N ILE A 121 11.51 -11.94 5.85
CA ILE A 121 12.18 -10.65 5.91
C ILE A 121 12.20 -10.05 4.51
N CYS A 122 11.78 -8.79 4.39
CA CYS A 122 11.94 -7.96 3.20
C CYS A 122 13.07 -6.96 3.44
N ASN A 123 13.99 -6.85 2.48
CA ASN A 123 14.94 -5.73 2.43
C ASN A 123 14.25 -4.59 1.67
N TYR A 124 13.94 -3.51 2.39
CA TYR A 124 13.18 -2.38 1.88
C TYR A 124 14.09 -1.17 1.65
N THR A 125 14.00 -0.58 0.46
CA THR A 125 14.74 0.65 0.11
C THR A 125 13.77 1.82 0.00
N VAL A 126 14.05 2.90 0.73
CA VAL A 126 13.33 4.16 0.60
C VAL A 126 14.17 5.13 -0.23
N TYR A 127 13.61 5.57 -1.36
CA TYR A 127 14.20 6.60 -2.20
C TYR A 127 13.82 7.99 -1.72
N LYS A 128 14.74 8.93 -1.97
CA LYS A 128 14.53 10.35 -1.72
C LYS A 128 13.50 10.91 -2.69
N TRP A 129 12.65 11.81 -2.20
CA TRP A 129 11.84 12.66 -3.06
C TRP A 129 12.76 13.55 -3.92
N GLU A 130 12.52 13.52 -5.21
CA GLU A 130 13.18 14.34 -6.21
C GLU A 130 12.08 15.03 -7.03
N ASN A 131 12.24 16.33 -7.29
CA ASN A 131 11.25 17.11 -8.00
C ASN A 131 11.16 16.61 -9.46
N PRO A 132 10.01 16.10 -9.91
CA PRO A 132 9.88 15.51 -11.23
C PRO A 132 9.73 16.54 -12.35
N PHE A 133 9.65 17.83 -12.04
CA PHE A 133 9.44 18.88 -13.04
C PHE A 133 10.74 19.61 -13.38
N LYS A 134 10.85 20.01 -14.65
CA LYS A 134 11.79 21.03 -15.12
C LYS A 134 11.18 22.43 -14.98
N THR A 135 9.88 22.55 -15.23
CA THR A 135 9.10 23.78 -15.04
C THR A 135 7.70 23.44 -14.53
N LEU A 136 7.16 24.27 -13.64
CA LEU A 136 5.78 24.14 -13.15
C LEU A 136 5.24 25.53 -12.79
N LYS A 137 4.20 25.98 -13.51
CA LYS A 137 3.58 27.30 -13.32
C LYS A 137 2.07 27.20 -13.36
N ILE A 138 1.41 28.10 -12.63
CA ILE A 138 -0.02 28.41 -12.81
C ILE A 138 -0.13 29.92 -12.95
N GLY A 139 -0.64 30.38 -14.10
CA GLY A 139 -0.55 31.78 -14.51
C GLY A 139 0.91 32.24 -14.54
N SER A 140 1.18 33.41 -13.95
CA SER A 140 2.54 33.96 -13.82
C SER A 140 3.36 33.34 -12.68
N LYS A 141 2.75 32.55 -11.79
CA LYS A 141 3.42 32.06 -10.57
C LYS A 141 4.19 30.78 -10.82
N ASN A 142 5.43 30.74 -10.30
CA ASN A 142 6.26 29.54 -10.30
C ASN A 142 5.98 28.64 -9.09
N TYR A 143 5.49 27.43 -9.34
CA TYR A 143 5.22 26.43 -8.31
C TYR A 143 6.34 25.40 -8.16
N LEU A 144 7.34 25.40 -9.05
CA LEU A 144 8.43 24.42 -9.04
C LEU A 144 9.09 24.28 -7.65
N PRO A 145 9.46 25.36 -6.93
CA PRO A 145 10.15 25.23 -5.64
C PRO A 145 9.28 24.59 -4.54
N LYS A 146 7.95 24.65 -4.66
CA LYS A 146 7.02 24.06 -3.68
C LYS A 146 7.12 22.53 -3.64
N PHE A 147 7.61 21.92 -4.72
CA PHE A 147 7.74 20.47 -4.86
C PHE A 147 9.17 19.96 -4.69
N ASN A 148 10.06 20.75 -4.08
CA ASN A 148 11.43 20.30 -3.79
C ASN A 148 11.51 19.31 -2.62
N LYS A 149 10.49 19.25 -1.76
CA LYS A 149 10.50 18.41 -0.54
C LYS A 149 9.39 17.35 -0.50
N SER A 150 8.26 17.60 -1.15
CA SER A 150 7.11 16.70 -1.19
C SER A 150 6.35 16.82 -2.50
N GLY A 151 5.50 15.82 -2.78
CA GLY A 151 4.54 15.84 -3.90
C GLY A 151 3.24 16.59 -3.59
N TYR A 152 3.05 17.15 -2.39
CA TYR A 152 1.77 17.76 -2.01
C TYR A 152 1.95 19.22 -1.62
N TYR A 153 1.11 20.09 -2.19
CA TYR A 153 1.07 21.51 -1.86
C TYR A 153 -0.37 22.01 -1.77
N VAL A 154 -0.66 22.75 -0.70
CA VAL A 154 -1.93 23.46 -0.54
C VAL A 154 -1.75 24.91 -1.00
N SER A 155 -2.43 25.29 -2.07
CA SER A 155 -2.48 26.66 -2.57
C SER A 155 -3.60 27.44 -1.87
N GLN A 156 -3.29 28.66 -1.43
CA GLN A 156 -4.29 29.61 -0.91
C GLN A 156 -4.89 30.51 -2.00
N LYS A 157 -4.42 30.35 -3.25
CA LYS A 157 -4.86 31.18 -4.37
C LYS A 157 -5.71 30.34 -5.31
N ASP A 158 -6.80 30.95 -5.78
CA ASP A 158 -7.61 30.41 -6.86
C ASP A 158 -6.73 30.11 -8.08
N ILE A 159 -7.06 29.04 -8.80
CA ILE A 159 -6.42 28.57 -10.03
C ILE A 159 -7.41 28.47 -11.19
N SER A 160 -8.71 28.67 -10.93
CA SER A 160 -9.79 28.68 -11.91
C SER A 160 -9.45 29.61 -13.09
N GLY A 161 -9.58 29.09 -14.32
CA GLY A 161 -9.31 29.84 -15.56
C GLY A 161 -7.83 30.17 -15.83
N GLN A 162 -6.91 29.84 -14.93
CA GLN A 162 -5.48 30.12 -15.14
C GLN A 162 -4.82 29.07 -16.02
N VAL A 163 -3.75 29.47 -16.71
CA VAL A 163 -2.92 28.55 -17.49
C VAL A 163 -2.03 27.74 -16.55
N PHE A 164 -2.25 26.43 -16.48
CA PHE A 164 -1.33 25.47 -15.89
C PHE A 164 -0.30 25.02 -16.93
N SER A 165 0.97 25.30 -16.66
CA SER A 165 2.08 24.96 -17.54
C SER A 165 3.10 24.08 -16.83
N PHE A 166 3.42 22.92 -17.40
CA PHE A 166 4.45 22.05 -16.84
C PHE A 166 5.28 21.34 -17.89
N LYS A 167 6.55 21.09 -17.55
CA LYS A 167 7.47 20.22 -18.28
C LYS A 167 8.10 19.26 -17.29
N ILE A 168 8.10 17.97 -17.62
CA ILE A 168 8.72 16.95 -16.78
C ILE A 168 10.24 16.90 -17.01
N ASN A 169 10.96 16.49 -15.98
CA ASN A 169 12.38 16.18 -16.07
C ASN A 169 12.55 14.89 -16.92
N PRO A 170 13.53 14.83 -17.85
CA PRO A 170 13.74 13.66 -18.72
C PRO A 170 14.01 12.35 -17.99
N ASN A 171 14.40 12.40 -16.70
CA ASN A 171 14.57 11.21 -15.85
C ASN A 171 13.24 10.56 -15.44
N TYR A 172 12.12 11.12 -15.86
CA TYR A 172 10.77 10.63 -15.57
C TYR A 172 9.99 10.40 -16.86
N THR A 173 9.02 9.51 -16.77
CA THR A 173 8.04 9.22 -17.82
C THR A 173 6.69 9.79 -17.40
N PHE A 174 6.02 10.52 -18.29
CA PHE A 174 4.67 11.02 -18.04
C PHE A 174 3.69 9.84 -17.99
N VAL A 175 2.84 9.80 -16.97
CA VAL A 175 1.80 8.77 -16.83
C VAL A 175 0.41 9.38 -17.03
N GLY A 176 0.15 10.52 -16.40
CA GLY A 176 -1.12 11.21 -16.54
C GLY A 176 -1.16 12.51 -15.74
N ALA A 177 -2.07 13.38 -16.09
CA ALA A 177 -2.36 14.59 -15.33
C ALA A 177 -3.84 14.94 -15.45
N SER A 178 -4.41 15.47 -14.39
CA SER A 178 -5.81 15.88 -14.37
C SER A 178 -6.05 17.10 -13.50
N CYS A 179 -7.12 17.82 -13.79
CA CYS A 179 -7.69 18.85 -12.94
C CYS A 179 -9.04 18.38 -12.41
N LEU A 180 -9.28 18.54 -11.12
CA LEU A 180 -10.63 18.42 -10.55
C LEU A 180 -11.27 19.80 -10.50
N LYS A 181 -12.56 19.85 -10.86
CA LYS A 181 -13.40 21.03 -10.72
C LYS A 181 -14.69 20.69 -9.98
N ASN A 182 -15.30 21.70 -9.37
CA ASN A 182 -16.61 21.59 -8.72
C ASN A 182 -17.69 22.34 -9.50
N ASN A 183 -18.96 22.05 -9.17
CA ASN A 183 -20.15 22.68 -9.75
C ASN A 183 -20.21 22.62 -11.29
N PRO A 184 -20.47 21.43 -11.89
CA PRO A 184 -20.56 20.10 -11.26
C PRO A 184 -19.18 19.48 -11.02
N PHE A 185 -19.10 18.51 -10.09
CA PHE A 185 -17.88 17.76 -9.85
C PHE A 185 -17.49 16.97 -11.11
N SER A 186 -16.27 17.23 -11.62
CA SER A 186 -15.72 16.42 -12.70
C SER A 186 -14.19 16.50 -12.76
N SER A 187 -13.60 15.59 -13.52
CA SER A 187 -12.16 15.56 -13.82
C SER A 187 -11.91 15.90 -15.28
N VAL A 188 -10.91 16.74 -15.55
CA VAL A 188 -10.45 17.12 -16.88
C VAL A 188 -9.03 16.62 -17.06
N GLN A 189 -8.76 15.88 -18.14
CA GLN A 189 -7.42 15.40 -18.45
C GLN A 189 -6.52 16.55 -18.93
N LEU A 190 -5.27 16.53 -18.50
CA LEU A 190 -4.25 17.52 -18.84
C LEU A 190 -3.08 16.82 -19.54
N LYS A 191 -2.32 17.58 -20.32
CA LYS A 191 -1.12 17.11 -21.01
C LYS A 191 0.10 17.96 -20.65
N PRO A 192 1.33 17.44 -20.80
CA PRO A 192 2.53 18.28 -20.69
C PRO A 192 2.45 19.51 -21.62
N GLY A 193 2.98 20.65 -21.17
CA GLY A 193 2.81 21.93 -21.84
C GLY A 193 1.77 22.79 -21.15
N ASN A 194 1.05 23.61 -21.92
CA ASN A 194 0.10 24.61 -21.41
C ASN A 194 -1.33 24.08 -21.48
N ASN A 195 -2.06 24.21 -20.37
CA ASN A 195 -3.47 23.84 -20.27
C ASN A 195 -4.21 24.98 -19.59
N VAL A 196 -5.33 25.42 -20.15
CA VAL A 196 -6.24 26.35 -19.45
C VAL A 196 -7.04 25.53 -18.45
N LEU A 197 -6.93 25.87 -17.17
CA LEU A 197 -7.70 25.19 -16.13
C LEU A 197 -9.18 25.57 -16.24
N PRO A 198 -10.11 24.62 -16.05
CA PRO A 198 -11.53 24.90 -16.13
C PRO A 198 -11.97 25.89 -15.05
N LYS A 199 -13.13 26.52 -15.26
CA LYS A 199 -13.81 27.24 -14.19
C LYS A 199 -14.06 26.31 -13.00
N ASN A 200 -13.96 26.85 -11.79
CA ASN A 200 -14.12 26.14 -10.51
C ASN A 200 -13.09 25.02 -10.28
N ALA A 201 -11.94 25.09 -10.97
CA ALA A 201 -10.81 24.22 -10.70
C ALA A 201 -10.33 24.38 -9.25
N TYR A 202 -10.16 23.27 -8.54
CA TYR A 202 -9.73 23.29 -7.13
C TYR A 202 -8.59 22.31 -6.84
N SER A 203 -8.22 21.46 -7.79
CA SER A 203 -7.06 20.59 -7.64
C SER A 203 -6.45 20.29 -8.99
N VAL A 204 -5.12 20.25 -9.05
CA VAL A 204 -4.37 19.72 -10.19
C VAL A 204 -3.47 18.59 -9.70
N SER A 205 -3.52 17.46 -10.40
CA SER A 205 -2.70 16.29 -10.12
C SER A 205 -1.85 15.94 -11.33
N VAL A 206 -0.60 15.57 -11.10
CA VAL A 206 0.28 14.99 -12.11
C VAL A 206 0.87 13.72 -11.54
N ARG A 207 0.93 12.67 -12.34
CA ARG A 207 1.61 11.43 -12.01
C ARG A 207 2.68 11.16 -13.05
N VAL A 208 3.88 10.88 -12.56
CA VAL A 208 5.01 10.46 -13.38
C VAL A 208 5.65 9.21 -12.78
N GLU A 209 6.39 8.47 -13.59
CA GLU A 209 7.19 7.32 -13.15
C GLU A 209 8.67 7.65 -13.26
N SER A 210 9.45 7.39 -12.21
CA SER A 210 10.89 7.61 -12.24
C SER A 210 11.59 6.49 -13.01
N LYS A 211 12.40 6.83 -14.01
CA LYS A 211 13.21 5.86 -14.74
C LYS A 211 14.33 5.23 -13.89
N LYS A 212 14.71 5.90 -12.80
CA LYS A 212 15.78 5.47 -11.89
C LYS A 212 15.35 4.34 -10.96
N ASN A 213 14.11 4.36 -10.50
CA ASN A 213 13.63 3.44 -9.47
C ASN A 213 12.26 2.80 -9.76
N GLY A 214 11.61 3.13 -10.87
CA GLY A 214 10.32 2.56 -11.28
C GLY A 214 9.13 2.99 -10.40
N HIS A 215 9.33 3.93 -9.46
CA HIS A 215 8.24 4.38 -8.59
C HIS A 215 7.47 5.54 -9.19
N PHE A 216 6.18 5.61 -8.84
CA PHE A 216 5.34 6.74 -9.16
C PHE A 216 5.57 7.91 -8.20
N TYR A 217 5.73 9.09 -8.78
CA TYR A 217 5.79 10.37 -8.08
C TYR A 217 4.50 11.09 -8.41
N THR A 218 3.60 11.14 -7.42
CA THR A 218 2.33 11.84 -7.54
C THR A 218 2.49 13.22 -6.96
N ILE A 219 2.06 14.21 -7.73
CA ILE A 219 2.08 15.62 -7.41
C ILE A 219 0.64 16.09 -7.33
N ASN A 220 0.29 16.82 -6.28
CA ASN A 220 -1.02 17.44 -6.14
C ASN A 220 -0.87 18.88 -5.63
N ILE A 221 -1.51 19.81 -6.35
CA ILE A 221 -1.79 21.17 -5.89
C ILE A 221 -3.27 21.20 -5.56
N HIS A 222 -3.60 21.38 -4.28
CA HIS A 222 -4.98 21.48 -3.81
C HIS A 222 -5.30 22.90 -3.36
N ILE A 223 -6.48 23.39 -3.68
CA ILE A 223 -7.04 24.61 -3.09
C ILE A 223 -8.10 24.18 -2.09
N PRO A 224 -7.94 24.52 -0.80
CA PRO A 224 -9.01 24.34 0.17
C PRO A 224 -10.21 25.15 -0.30
N GLN A 225 -11.31 24.47 -0.56
CA GLN A 225 -12.57 25.19 -0.74
C GLN A 225 -13.07 25.57 0.64
N ASN A 226 -13.42 26.85 0.83
CA ASN A 226 -14.26 27.21 1.96
C ASN A 226 -15.56 26.44 1.78
N SER A 227 -15.82 25.47 2.64
CA SER A 227 -17.08 24.73 2.66
C SER A 227 -18.22 25.73 2.82
N PRO A 228 -19.21 25.78 1.91
CA PRO A 228 -20.47 26.46 2.20
C PRO A 228 -21.45 25.55 2.95
N TYR A 229 -21.05 24.32 3.32
CA TYR A 229 -21.75 23.52 4.34
C TYR A 229 -21.29 23.93 5.72
#